data_AF-A0A397TJC4-F1
#
_entry.id   AF-A0A397TJC4-F1
#
_cell.length_a   1.000
_cell.length_b   1.000
_cell.length_c   1.000
_cell.angle_alpha   90.00
_cell.angle_beta   90.00
_cell.angle_gamma   90.00
#
_symmetry.space_group_name_H-M   'P 1'
#
loop_
_entity.id
_entity.type
_entity.pdbx_description
1 polymer ?
#
loop_
_entity_poly.entity_id
_entity_poly.type
_entity_poly.pdbx_seq_one_letter_code
_entity_poly.pdbx_strand_id
1 'polypeptide(L)'
;MNFYIQRRISDLTDNQRRMINSLLNRTPKLITLDKLQIRDKNNEISYTIDPNEIEKLARTHFQTLGNPNMNQVPTLNDPSDLPMEWQNIFLLADHVRSQCSRKIKN
;
A
#
# COMPACT_ATOMS: atom_id res chain seq x y z
N MET A 1 -6.81 21.85 -39.62
CA MET A 1 -8.12 22.19 -39.02
C MET A 1 -9.01 20.97 -38.79
N ASN A 2 -9.26 20.13 -39.81
CA ASN A 2 -10.16 18.97 -39.70
C ASN A 2 -9.76 17.96 -38.60
N PHE A 3 -8.45 17.72 -38.42
CA PHE A 3 -7.92 16.82 -37.38
C PHE A 3 -8.40 17.16 -35.96
N TYR A 4 -8.39 18.44 -35.56
CA TYR A 4 -8.77 18.84 -34.20
C TYR A 4 -10.28 18.69 -33.95
N ILE A 5 -11.09 18.84 -35.00
CA ILE A 5 -12.54 18.62 -34.93
C ILE A 5 -12.82 17.11 -34.81
N GLN A 6 -12.20 16.29 -35.64
CA GLN A 6 -12.34 14.83 -35.57
C GLN A 6 -11.89 14.25 -34.22
N ARG A 7 -10.76 14.75 -33.69
CA ARG A 7 -10.26 14.40 -32.36
C ARG A 7 -11.29 14.72 -31.26
N ARG A 8 -11.93 15.90 -31.33
CA ARG A 8 -12.97 16.30 -30.36
C ARG A 8 -14.23 15.45 -30.46
N ILE A 9 -14.64 15.08 -31.66
CA ILE A 9 -15.81 14.22 -31.86
C ILE A 9 -15.56 12.83 -31.27
N SER A 10 -14.39 12.23 -31.56
CA SER A 10 -13.99 10.96 -30.92
C SER A 10 -13.85 11.08 -29.40
N ASP A 11 -13.37 12.21 -28.89
CA ASP A 11 -13.33 12.43 -27.44
C ASP A 11 -14.73 12.55 -26.81
N LEU A 12 -15.72 13.04 -27.54
CA LEU A 12 -17.11 13.11 -27.07
C LEU A 12 -17.77 11.72 -27.03
N THR A 13 -17.48 10.86 -28.00
CA THR A 13 -18.08 9.53 -28.12
C THR A 13 -17.35 8.48 -27.29
N ASP A 14 -16.01 8.49 -27.31
CA ASP A 14 -15.20 7.37 -26.85
C ASP A 14 -14.46 7.67 -25.53
N ASN A 15 -14.18 8.96 -25.23
CA ASN A 15 -13.41 9.33 -24.04
C ASN A 15 -13.78 10.72 -23.47
N GLN A 16 -15.01 10.83 -22.99
CA GLN A 16 -15.58 12.10 -22.47
C GLN A 16 -14.72 12.70 -21.35
N ARG A 17 -14.07 11.85 -20.54
CA ARG A 17 -13.10 12.29 -19.52
C ARG A 17 -11.95 13.09 -20.12
N ARG A 18 -11.38 12.66 -21.25
CA ARG A 18 -10.30 13.38 -21.94
C ARG A 18 -10.79 14.73 -22.46
N MET A 19 -12.01 14.80 -23.00
CA MET A 19 -12.62 16.06 -23.42
C MET A 19 -12.75 17.05 -22.25
N ILE A 20 -13.36 16.61 -21.14
CA ILE A 20 -13.59 17.45 -19.95
C ILE A 20 -12.25 17.94 -19.38
N ASN A 21 -11.26 17.07 -19.29
CA ASN A 21 -9.93 17.44 -18.80
C ASN A 21 -9.24 18.46 -19.72
N SER A 22 -9.35 18.31 -21.05
CA SER A 22 -8.82 19.29 -22.02
C SER A 22 -9.54 20.63 -21.94
N LEU A 23 -10.86 20.66 -21.77
CA LEU A 23 -11.65 21.89 -21.65
C LEU A 23 -11.29 22.68 -20.39
N LEU A 24 -11.09 21.97 -19.28
CA LEU A 24 -10.78 22.57 -17.99
C LEU A 24 -9.28 22.80 -17.78
N ASN A 25 -8.44 22.55 -18.79
CA ASN A 25 -6.97 22.56 -18.69
C ASN A 25 -6.45 21.75 -17.50
N ARG A 26 -7.11 20.62 -17.19
CA ARG A 26 -6.75 19.73 -16.08
C ARG A 26 -5.85 18.62 -16.59
N THR A 27 -4.69 18.48 -15.97
CA THR A 27 -3.86 17.28 -16.13
C THR A 27 -4.40 16.18 -15.21
N PRO A 28 -4.67 14.97 -15.74
CA PRO A 28 -4.99 13.83 -14.89
C PRO A 28 -3.87 13.60 -13.89
N LYS A 29 -4.20 13.67 -12.59
CA LYS A 29 -3.24 13.33 -11.55
C LYS A 29 -3.23 11.81 -11.39
N LEU A 30 -2.07 11.21 -11.55
CA LEU A 30 -1.84 9.81 -11.23
C LEU A 30 -1.11 9.75 -9.88
N ILE A 31 -1.69 9.05 -8.92
CA ILE A 31 -0.99 8.71 -7.67
C ILE A 31 -0.51 7.28 -7.84
N THR A 32 0.81 7.09 -7.93
CA THR A 32 1.43 5.78 -7.94
C THR A 32 1.76 5.40 -6.50
N LEU A 33 1.19 4.30 -6.01
CA LEU A 33 1.45 3.75 -4.68
C LEU A 33 2.43 2.58 -4.81
N ASP A 34 3.68 2.90 -5.15
CA ASP A 34 4.74 1.93 -5.43
C ASP A 34 5.82 1.86 -4.33
N LYS A 35 5.90 2.87 -3.45
CA LYS A 35 6.98 2.97 -2.45
C LYS A 35 6.42 3.30 -1.07
N LEU A 36 7.05 2.75 -0.05
CA LEU A 36 6.76 3.11 1.34
C LEU A 36 7.58 4.35 1.72
N GLN A 37 6.89 5.38 2.19
CA GLN A 37 7.54 6.59 2.70
C GLN A 37 7.96 6.38 4.16
N ILE A 38 9.23 6.65 4.46
CA ILE A 38 9.82 6.52 5.79
C ILE A 38 10.33 7.89 6.21
N ARG A 39 10.26 8.19 7.50
CA ARG A 39 11.02 9.31 8.10
C ARG A 39 12.13 8.75 8.95
N ASP A 40 13.35 9.19 8.70
CA ASP A 40 14.47 8.87 9.56
C ASP A 40 14.47 9.72 10.84
N LYS A 41 15.38 9.43 11.77
CA LYS A 41 15.56 10.16 13.05
C LYS A 41 15.80 11.66 12.86
N ASN A 42 16.36 12.05 11.72
CA ASN A 42 16.59 13.45 11.35
C ASN A 42 15.36 14.10 10.67
N ASN A 43 14.23 13.40 10.66
CA ASN A 43 12.98 13.81 10.01
C ASN A 43 13.09 13.96 8.48
N GLU A 44 14.15 13.42 7.88
CA GLU A 44 14.30 13.34 6.43
C GLU A 44 13.39 12.27 5.85
N ILE A 45 12.78 12.59 4.71
CA ILE A 45 11.86 11.70 4.01
C ILE A 45 12.67 10.82 3.05
N SER A 46 12.59 9.50 3.24
CA SER A 46 13.12 8.50 2.32
C SER A 46 12.00 7.59 1.80
N TYR A 47 12.26 6.92 0.68
CA TYR A 47 11.31 5.99 0.06
C TYR A 47 11.97 4.65 -0.15
N THR A 48 11.33 3.57 0.32
CA THR A 48 11.84 2.20 0.15
C THR A 48 10.89 1.35 -0.69
N ILE A 49 11.48 0.41 -1.43
CA ILE A 49 10.80 -0.68 -2.15
C ILE A 49 11.27 -2.05 -1.66
N ASP A 50 12.20 -2.11 -0.71
CA ASP A 50 12.74 -3.38 -0.22
C ASP A 50 11.65 -4.13 0.56
N PRO A 51 11.26 -5.35 0.12
CA PRO A 51 10.23 -6.13 0.80
C PRO A 51 10.54 -6.38 2.28
N ASN A 52 11.82 -6.54 2.64
CA ASN A 52 12.22 -6.82 4.01
C ASN A 52 12.03 -5.59 4.92
N GLU A 53 12.39 -4.40 4.43
CA GLU A 53 12.14 -3.15 5.15
C GLU A 53 10.64 -2.87 5.29
N ILE A 54 9.87 -3.07 4.23
CA ILE A 54 8.41 -2.89 4.26
C ILE A 54 7.78 -3.82 5.29
N GLU A 55 8.15 -5.10 5.31
CA GLU A 55 7.63 -6.07 6.29
C GLU A 55 7.95 -5.61 7.72
N LYS A 56 9.20 -5.20 7.97
CA LYS A 56 9.64 -4.74 9.29
C LYS A 56 8.85 -3.52 9.75
N LEU A 57 8.73 -2.50 8.90
CA LEU A 57 8.05 -1.25 9.23
C LEU A 57 6.54 -1.43 9.39
N ALA A 58 5.92 -2.22 8.52
CA ALA A 58 4.51 -2.55 8.63
C ALA A 58 4.23 -3.29 9.94
N ARG A 59 5.05 -4.29 10.28
CA ARG A 59 4.93 -5.03 11.54
C ARG A 59 5.00 -4.09 12.74
N THR A 60 6.02 -3.23 12.79
CA THR A 60 6.17 -2.25 13.89
C THR A 60 4.97 -1.30 13.96
N HIS A 61 4.51 -0.77 12.82
CA HIS A 61 3.36 0.13 12.77
C HIS A 61 2.10 -0.52 13.35
N PHE A 62 1.73 -1.71 12.87
CA PHE A 62 0.52 -2.39 13.32
C PHE A 62 0.61 -2.92 14.75
N GLN A 63 1.80 -3.31 15.22
CA GLN A 63 2.00 -3.72 16.61
C GLN A 63 1.89 -2.55 17.60
N THR A 64 2.28 -1.35 17.17
CA THR A 64 2.21 -0.12 18.01
C THR A 64 0.90 0.64 17.81
N LEU A 65 0.10 0.27 16.80
CA LEU A 65 -1.14 0.94 16.45
C LEU A 65 -2.13 0.90 17.63
N GLY A 66 -2.49 2.07 18.16
CA GLY A 66 -3.44 2.20 19.26
C GLY A 66 -2.85 1.96 20.66
N ASN A 67 -1.56 1.69 20.79
CA ASN A 67 -0.89 1.65 22.09
C ASN A 67 -0.18 2.99 22.38
N PRO A 68 -0.69 3.83 23.31
CA PRO A 68 -0.04 5.09 23.66
C PRO A 68 1.34 4.88 24.34
N ASN A 69 1.60 3.68 24.86
CA ASN A 69 2.87 3.30 25.48
C ASN A 69 3.60 2.31 24.56
N MET A 70 4.38 2.82 23.60
CA MET A 70 5.21 2.03 22.68
C MET A 70 6.13 1.00 23.38
N ASN A 71 6.37 1.16 24.68
CA ASN A 71 7.25 0.31 25.49
C ASN A 71 6.58 -0.95 26.04
N GLN A 72 5.27 -1.15 25.83
CA GLN A 72 4.49 -2.28 26.34
C GLN A 72 3.82 -3.09 25.22
N VAL A 73 4.51 -3.30 24.10
CA VAL A 73 4.06 -4.27 23.11
C VAL A 73 4.46 -5.66 23.62
N PRO A 74 3.52 -6.55 23.99
CA PRO A 74 3.85 -7.92 24.35
C PRO A 74 4.48 -8.58 23.13
N THR A 75 5.68 -9.11 23.29
CA THR A 75 6.32 -9.88 22.21
C THR A 75 5.67 -11.25 22.20
N LEU A 76 4.63 -11.43 21.39
CA LEU A 76 3.97 -12.73 21.17
C LEU A 76 4.89 -13.56 20.28
N ASN A 77 5.73 -14.39 20.88
CA ASN A 77 6.67 -15.25 20.15
C ASN A 77 6.11 -16.65 19.96
N ASP A 78 5.21 -17.07 20.85
CA ASP A 78 4.61 -18.40 20.85
C ASP A 78 3.07 -18.31 20.79
N PRO A 79 2.39 -19.24 20.11
CA PRO A 79 0.93 -19.33 20.13
C PRO A 79 0.34 -19.40 21.55
N SER A 80 1.09 -19.91 22.52
CA SER A 80 0.69 -19.98 23.93
C SER A 80 0.57 -18.61 24.59
N ASP A 81 1.20 -17.58 24.01
CA ASP A 81 1.09 -16.19 24.51
C ASP A 81 -0.27 -15.57 24.17
N LEU A 82 -1.08 -16.22 23.32
CA LEU A 82 -2.42 -15.78 22.96
C LEU A 82 -3.44 -16.19 24.03
N PRO A 83 -4.53 -15.41 24.23
CA PRO A 83 -5.67 -15.85 25.01
C PRO A 83 -6.17 -17.22 24.54
N MET A 84 -6.54 -18.09 25.48
CA MET A 84 -6.96 -19.47 25.21
C MET A 84 -8.03 -19.57 24.09
N GLU A 85 -8.98 -18.64 24.09
CA GLU A 85 -10.04 -18.56 23.07
C GLU A 85 -9.51 -18.41 21.64
N TRP A 86 -8.35 -17.77 21.48
CA TRP A 86 -7.76 -17.44 20.19
C TRP A 86 -6.75 -18.50 19.71
N GLN A 87 -6.22 -19.33 20.63
CA GLN A 87 -5.24 -20.36 20.28
C GLN A 87 -5.79 -21.38 19.26
N ASN A 88 -7.07 -21.72 19.36
CA ASN A 88 -7.70 -22.71 18.48
C ASN A 88 -8.04 -22.18 17.07
N ILE A 89 -8.12 -20.86 16.90
CA ILE A 89 -8.46 -20.21 15.62
C ILE A 89 -7.24 -19.53 14.98
N PHE A 90 -6.16 -19.33 15.74
CA PHE A 90 -4.94 -18.74 15.24
C PHE A 90 -4.12 -19.76 14.45
N LEU A 91 -3.77 -19.41 13.21
CA LEU A 91 -2.89 -20.19 12.36
C LEU A 91 -1.58 -19.42 12.17
N LEU A 92 -0.45 -20.07 12.45
CA LEU A 92 0.87 -19.45 12.36
C LEU A 92 1.13 -18.88 10.96
N ALA A 93 1.80 -17.72 10.88
CA ALA A 93 2.00 -16.95 9.66
C ALA A 93 2.77 -17.68 8.55
N ASP A 94 3.44 -18.81 8.82
CA ASP A 94 4.04 -19.66 7.78
C ASP A 94 3.02 -20.11 6.74
N HIS A 95 1.77 -20.37 7.15
CA HIS A 95 0.68 -20.66 6.23
C HIS A 95 0.45 -19.49 5.25
N VAL A 96 0.44 -18.25 5.74
CA VAL A 96 0.19 -17.03 4.95
C VAL A 96 1.41 -16.68 4.08
N ARG A 97 2.62 -16.80 4.62
CA ARG A 97 3.87 -16.50 3.89
C ARG A 97 4.01 -17.40 2.65
N SER A 98 3.70 -18.70 2.79
CA SER A 98 3.69 -19.66 1.67
C SER A 98 2.71 -19.29 0.53
N GLN A 99 1.63 -18.58 0.84
CA GLN A 99 0.63 -18.13 -0.13
C GLN A 99 1.05 -16.83 -0.82
N CYS A 100 1.70 -15.91 -0.09
CA CYS A 100 2.21 -14.64 -0.64
C CYS A 100 3.40 -14.83 -1.58
N SER A 101 4.29 -15.80 -1.33
CA SER A 101 5.50 -16.03 -2.15
C SER A 101 5.21 -16.56 -3.56
N ARG A 102 3.98 -17.01 -3.86
CA ARG A 102 3.65 -17.62 -5.16
C ARG A 102 3.44 -16.64 -6.32
N LYS A 103 3.51 -15.32 -6.10
CA LYS A 103 3.19 -14.32 -7.15
C LYS A 103 4.37 -13.51 -7.69
N ILE A 104 5.61 -13.90 -7.42
CA ILE A 104 6.79 -13.31 -8.07
C ILE A 104 7.49 -14.39 -8.90
N LYS A 105 6.90 -14.74 -10.05
CA LYS A 105 7.61 -15.34 -11.18
C LYS A 105 7.26 -14.53 -12.41
N ASN A 106 8.30 -14.15 -13.13
CA ASN A 106 8.37 -13.27 -14.31
C ASN A 106 7.23 -13.45 -15.31
#